data_AF-A0A314ZG88-F1
#
_entry.id   AF-A0A314ZG88-F1
#
_cell.length_a   1.000
_cell.length_b   1.000
_cell.length_c   1.000
_cell.angle_alpha   90.00
_cell.angle_beta   90.00
_cell.angle_gamma   90.00
#
_symmetry.space_group_name_H-M   'P 1'
#
loop_
_entity.id
_entity.type
_entity.pdbx_description
1 polymer ?
#
loop_
_entity_poly.entity_id
_entity_poly.type
_entity_poly.pdbx_seq_one_letter_code
_entity_poly.pdbx_strand_id
1 'polypeptide(L)'
;MGCSRQYLNSHWYARISSGNIVALLHSFFSNLPQEWLEGTHLIIKHLRPVTSVAMLRIAFRIMSPLLPKLANAHTLFSKTLSLILGMMVDVFGKNTQPPIPVEPLEIADLIDFFHHIIHYEGQGGPVQANSKPRPEVLSLFGRAAESLRPDIQHLLFHLKPDTNSSIYAATHPKLVQNAS
;
A
#
# COMPACT_ATOMS: atom_id res chain seq x y z
N MET A 1 -0.74 -6.34 44.08
CA MET A 1 -0.12 -5.86 42.82
C MET A 1 0.16 -7.06 41.91
N GLY A 2 -0.67 -7.33 40.90
CA GLY A 2 -0.49 -8.50 40.02
C GLY A 2 -1.05 -8.37 38.60
N CYS A 3 -1.81 -7.30 38.30
CA CYS A 3 -2.54 -7.16 37.04
C CYS A 3 -1.68 -6.63 35.87
N SER A 4 -0.65 -5.81 36.13
CA SER A 4 0.13 -5.18 35.05
C SER A 4 1.12 -6.09 34.31
N ARG A 5 1.58 -7.20 34.92
CA ARG A 5 2.57 -8.10 34.27
C ARG A 5 1.96 -9.00 33.20
N GLN A 6 0.71 -9.44 33.37
CA GLN A 6 0.00 -10.26 32.38
C GLN A 6 -0.44 -9.44 31.16
N TYR A 7 -0.79 -8.16 31.35
CA TYR A 7 -1.16 -7.25 30.25
C TYR A 7 0.04 -6.87 29.37
N LEU A 8 1.22 -6.64 29.95
CA LEU A 8 2.43 -6.43 29.16
C LEU A 8 2.84 -7.69 28.39
N ASN A 9 2.85 -8.86 29.04
CA ASN A 9 3.24 -10.11 28.37
C ASN A 9 2.30 -10.49 27.21
N SER A 10 0.99 -10.30 27.35
CA SER A 10 0.04 -10.55 26.25
C SER A 10 0.23 -9.58 25.08
N HIS A 11 0.52 -8.29 25.34
CA HIS A 11 0.82 -7.32 24.28
C HIS A 11 2.15 -7.60 23.57
N TRP A 12 3.17 -8.10 24.29
CA TRP A 12 4.46 -8.49 23.72
C TRP A 12 4.36 -9.82 22.95
N TYR A 13 3.68 -10.84 23.50
CA TYR A 13 3.41 -12.09 22.79
C TYR A 13 2.52 -11.90 21.57
N ALA A 14 1.52 -11.00 21.61
CA ALA A 14 0.72 -10.66 20.44
C ALA A 14 1.56 -9.98 19.35
N ARG A 15 2.52 -9.13 19.72
CA ARG A 15 3.48 -8.51 18.78
C ARG A 15 4.43 -9.54 18.17
N ILE A 16 4.95 -10.48 18.96
CA ILE A 16 5.88 -11.54 18.51
C ILE A 16 5.14 -12.60 17.66
N SER A 17 3.93 -12.99 18.06
CA SER A 17 3.09 -13.94 17.30
C SER A 17 2.66 -13.35 15.96
N SER A 18 2.24 -12.08 15.94
CA SER A 18 1.94 -11.37 14.69
C SER A 18 3.17 -11.25 13.79
N GLY A 19 4.35 -11.00 14.37
CA GLY A 19 5.62 -10.93 13.62
C GLY A 19 6.01 -12.26 12.96
N ASN A 20 5.88 -13.37 13.69
CA ASN A 20 6.22 -14.70 13.17
C ASN A 20 5.23 -15.18 12.09
N ILE A 21 3.93 -14.95 12.28
CA ILE A 21 2.91 -15.26 11.28
C ILE A 21 3.14 -14.39 10.03
N VAL A 22 3.39 -13.10 10.19
CA VAL A 22 3.71 -12.21 9.06
C VAL A 22 4.96 -12.67 8.33
N ALA A 23 6.02 -13.07 9.03
CA ALA A 23 7.25 -13.57 8.41
C ALA A 23 7.02 -14.88 7.64
N LEU A 24 6.22 -15.80 8.18
CA LEU A 24 5.82 -17.04 7.50
C LEU A 24 4.95 -16.78 6.28
N LEU A 25 4.00 -15.85 6.38
CA LEU A 25 3.19 -15.44 5.23
C LEU A 25 4.08 -14.77 4.18
N HIS A 26 4.99 -13.90 4.60
CA HIS A 26 5.92 -13.22 3.71
C HIS A 26 6.83 -14.22 2.97
N SER A 27 7.36 -15.22 3.66
CA SER A 27 8.18 -16.28 3.04
C SER A 27 7.35 -17.20 2.14
N PHE A 28 6.14 -17.57 2.55
CA PHE A 28 5.22 -18.37 1.73
C PHE A 28 4.84 -17.65 0.42
N PHE A 29 4.36 -16.41 0.51
CA PHE A 29 3.91 -15.62 -0.63
C PHE A 29 5.05 -15.24 -1.59
N SER A 30 6.24 -14.97 -1.05
CA SER A 30 7.43 -14.72 -1.88
C SER A 30 7.82 -15.93 -2.73
N ASN A 31 7.50 -17.15 -2.29
CA ASN A 31 7.81 -18.40 -2.99
C ASN A 31 6.64 -18.98 -3.80
N LEU A 32 5.49 -18.30 -3.89
CA LEU A 32 4.37 -18.80 -4.68
C LEU A 32 4.68 -18.87 -6.19
N PRO A 33 4.28 -19.93 -6.90
CA PRO A 33 4.31 -19.98 -8.36
C PRO A 33 3.39 -18.90 -8.97
N GLN A 34 3.71 -18.45 -10.19
CA GLN A 34 2.98 -17.36 -10.86
C GLN A 34 1.49 -17.68 -11.04
N GLU A 35 1.15 -18.91 -11.40
CA GLU A 35 -0.23 -19.41 -11.53
C GLU A 35 -1.05 -19.31 -10.23
N TRP A 36 -0.39 -19.37 -9.06
CA TRP A 36 -1.04 -19.19 -7.76
C TRP A 36 -1.26 -17.71 -7.42
N LEU A 37 -0.48 -16.80 -8.02
CA LEU A 37 -0.69 -15.37 -7.87
C LEU A 37 -2.02 -14.94 -8.46
N GLU A 38 -2.49 -15.60 -9.51
CA GLU A 38 -3.82 -15.33 -10.07
C GLU A 38 -4.92 -15.55 -9.04
N GLY A 39 -4.75 -16.48 -8.09
CA GLY A 39 -5.70 -16.73 -6.99
C GLY A 39 -5.62 -15.73 -5.83
N THR A 40 -4.56 -14.92 -5.71
CA THR A 40 -4.35 -14.05 -4.53
C THR A 40 -5.40 -12.95 -4.38
N HIS A 41 -6.04 -12.52 -5.48
CA HIS A 41 -7.18 -11.60 -5.40
C HIS A 41 -8.37 -12.19 -4.61
N LEU A 42 -8.50 -13.52 -4.57
CA LEU A 42 -9.50 -14.21 -3.74
C LEU A 42 -9.17 -14.07 -2.26
N ILE A 43 -7.89 -14.11 -1.88
CA ILE A 43 -7.46 -13.89 -0.48
C ILE A 43 -7.92 -12.52 -0.01
N ILE A 44 -7.71 -11.48 -0.83
CA ILE A 44 -8.18 -10.11 -0.50
C ILE A 44 -9.69 -10.07 -0.32
N LYS A 45 -10.46 -10.77 -1.16
CA LYS A 45 -11.92 -10.85 -1.00
C LYS A 45 -12.31 -11.53 0.33
N HIS A 46 -11.60 -12.57 0.74
CA HIS A 46 -11.87 -13.27 2.01
C HIS A 46 -11.41 -12.49 3.25
N LEU A 47 -10.47 -11.57 3.11
CA LEU A 47 -10.06 -10.68 4.20
C LEU A 47 -11.12 -9.60 4.52
N ARG A 48 -12.11 -9.41 3.65
CA ARG A 48 -13.22 -8.47 3.90
C ARG A 48 -14.28 -9.11 4.83
N PRO A 49 -14.92 -8.32 5.71
CA PRO A 49 -14.83 -6.86 5.81
C PRO A 49 -13.57 -6.40 6.55
N VAL A 50 -12.89 -5.38 6.01
CA VAL A 50 -11.75 -4.73 6.68
C VAL A 50 -12.26 -3.45 7.31
N THR A 51 -12.43 -3.45 8.63
CA THR A 51 -13.08 -2.34 9.37
C THR A 51 -12.13 -1.61 10.32
N SER A 52 -10.88 -2.05 10.43
CA SER A 52 -9.89 -1.46 11.34
C SER A 52 -8.53 -1.29 10.68
N VAL A 53 -7.76 -0.34 11.20
CA VAL A 53 -6.37 -0.07 10.76
C VAL A 53 -5.49 -1.31 10.97
N ALA A 54 -5.70 -2.08 12.04
CA ALA A 54 -4.93 -3.30 12.30
C ALA A 54 -5.17 -4.35 11.21
N MET A 55 -6.43 -4.59 10.82
CA MET A 55 -6.77 -5.51 9.73
C MET A 55 -6.21 -5.03 8.40
N LEU A 56 -6.27 -3.73 8.13
CA LEU A 56 -5.68 -3.12 6.93
C LEU A 56 -4.16 -3.36 6.86
N ARG A 57 -3.45 -3.17 7.97
CA ARG A 57 -2.01 -3.46 8.07
C ARG A 57 -1.69 -4.93 7.83
N ILE A 58 -2.50 -5.86 8.33
CA ILE A 58 -2.32 -7.30 8.08
C ILE A 58 -2.51 -7.58 6.58
N ALA A 59 -3.57 -7.05 5.98
CA ALA A 59 -3.85 -7.22 4.56
C ALA A 59 -2.68 -6.69 3.71
N PHE A 60 -2.16 -5.49 3.98
CA PHE A 60 -1.04 -4.96 3.21
C PHE A 60 0.23 -5.77 3.42
N ARG A 61 0.56 -6.21 4.64
CA ARG A 61 1.73 -7.07 4.89
C ARG A 61 1.70 -8.40 4.14
N ILE A 62 0.51 -8.99 3.99
CA ILE A 62 0.28 -10.19 3.19
C ILE A 62 0.50 -9.91 1.69
N MET A 63 0.01 -8.76 1.22
CA MET A 63 0.05 -8.39 -0.20
C MET A 63 1.38 -7.79 -0.66
N SER A 64 2.13 -7.12 0.22
CA SER A 64 3.44 -6.51 -0.07
C SER A 64 4.41 -7.43 -0.82
N PRO A 65 4.67 -8.69 -0.40
CA PRO A 65 5.57 -9.60 -1.12
C PRO A 65 5.06 -10.03 -2.50
N LEU A 66 3.75 -9.92 -2.75
CA LEU A 66 3.13 -10.36 -4.00
C LEU A 66 3.26 -9.31 -5.09
N LEU A 67 3.17 -8.04 -4.73
CA LEU A 67 3.07 -6.93 -5.68
C LEU A 67 4.29 -6.79 -6.62
N PRO A 68 5.56 -6.95 -6.17
CA PRO A 68 6.70 -6.97 -7.09
C PRO A 68 6.62 -8.09 -8.13
N LYS A 69 6.06 -9.25 -7.77
CA LYS A 69 5.89 -10.39 -8.69
C LYS A 69 4.77 -10.14 -9.71
N LEU A 70 3.77 -9.33 -9.32
CA LEU A 70 2.68 -8.90 -10.17
C LEU A 70 3.06 -7.76 -11.13
N ALA A 71 4.16 -7.04 -10.88
CA ALA A 71 4.56 -5.88 -11.70
C ALA A 71 4.73 -6.19 -13.19
N ASN A 72 5.10 -7.44 -13.54
CA ASN A 72 5.22 -7.87 -14.94
C ASN A 72 3.87 -8.31 -15.55
N ALA A 73 2.82 -8.43 -14.73
CA ALA A 73 1.46 -8.80 -15.11
C ALA A 73 0.51 -7.63 -14.82
N HIS A 74 0.65 -6.56 -15.61
CA HIS A 74 -0.03 -5.27 -15.45
C HIS A 74 -1.50 -5.39 -15.03
N THR A 75 -2.31 -6.16 -15.78
CA THR A 75 -3.74 -6.33 -15.49
C THR A 75 -3.99 -6.91 -14.09
N LEU A 76 -3.18 -7.87 -13.65
CA LEU A 76 -3.31 -8.48 -12.33
C LEU A 76 -2.81 -7.54 -11.23
N PHE A 77 -1.73 -6.79 -11.49
CA PHE A 77 -1.24 -5.73 -10.60
C PHE A 77 -2.31 -4.66 -10.37
N SER A 78 -2.87 -4.07 -11.43
CA SER A 78 -3.89 -3.02 -11.32
C SER A 78 -5.17 -3.50 -10.62
N LYS A 79 -5.61 -4.73 -10.89
CA LYS A 79 -6.75 -5.35 -10.16
C LYS A 79 -6.45 -5.49 -8.67
N THR A 80 -5.27 -5.99 -8.34
CA THR A 80 -4.84 -6.21 -6.95
C THR A 80 -4.70 -4.87 -6.20
N LEU A 81 -4.05 -3.88 -6.84
CA LEU A 81 -3.93 -2.53 -6.31
C LEU A 81 -5.29 -1.88 -6.08
N SER A 82 -6.24 -2.05 -7.01
CA SER A 82 -7.60 -1.55 -6.83
C SER A 82 -8.29 -2.13 -5.60
N LEU A 83 -8.11 -3.43 -5.33
CA LEU A 83 -8.68 -4.08 -4.15
C LEU A 83 -8.03 -3.58 -2.85
N ILE A 84 -6.71 -3.37 -2.85
CA ILE A 84 -5.92 -2.80 -1.75
C ILE A 84 -6.40 -1.39 -1.43
N LEU A 85 -6.49 -0.52 -2.43
CA LEU A 85 -7.01 0.83 -2.29
C LEU A 85 -8.46 0.83 -1.83
N GLY A 86 -9.28 -0.11 -2.32
CA GLY A 86 -10.64 -0.31 -1.84
C GLY A 86 -10.70 -0.61 -0.34
N MET A 87 -9.81 -1.47 0.20
CA MET A 87 -9.76 -1.73 1.64
C MET A 87 -9.34 -0.49 2.45
N MET A 88 -8.48 0.36 1.87
CA MET A 88 -8.16 1.65 2.49
C MET A 88 -9.40 2.54 2.58
N VAL A 89 -10.18 2.61 1.51
CA VAL A 89 -11.46 3.35 1.47
C VAL A 89 -12.49 2.75 2.43
N ASP A 90 -12.51 1.43 2.62
CA ASP A 90 -13.41 0.79 3.58
C ASP A 90 -13.12 1.22 5.04
N VAL A 91 -11.85 1.51 5.38
CA VAL A 91 -11.43 1.94 6.73
C VAL A 91 -11.45 3.47 6.91
N PHE A 92 -11.08 4.21 5.87
CA PHE A 92 -10.85 5.66 5.92
C PHE A 92 -11.78 6.46 4.98
N GLY A 93 -12.82 5.84 4.44
CA GLY A 93 -13.73 6.48 3.51
C GLY A 93 -14.62 7.53 4.15
N LYS A 94 -15.12 8.46 3.33
CA LYS A 94 -16.08 9.50 3.74
C LYS A 94 -17.37 8.96 4.36
N ASN A 95 -17.75 7.72 3.99
CA ASN A 95 -18.98 7.07 4.41
C ASN A 95 -18.81 6.17 5.64
N THR A 96 -17.61 6.09 6.22
CA THR A 96 -17.31 5.20 7.35
C THR A 96 -17.86 5.80 8.65
N GLN A 97 -18.72 5.06 9.35
CA GLN A 97 -19.43 5.53 10.54
C GLN A 97 -19.27 4.51 11.70
N PRO A 98 -18.82 4.93 12.90
CA PRO A 98 -18.27 6.25 13.21
C PRO A 98 -16.89 6.48 12.54
N PRO A 99 -16.51 7.72 12.23
CA PRO A 99 -15.17 8.02 11.73
C PRO A 99 -14.13 7.58 12.76
N ILE A 100 -13.14 6.78 12.34
CA ILE A 100 -12.04 6.34 13.21
C ILE A 100 -11.02 7.49 13.31
N PRO A 101 -10.87 8.19 14.45
CA PRO A 101 -9.81 9.18 14.60
C PRO A 101 -8.46 8.47 14.48
N VAL A 102 -7.58 8.97 13.63
CA VAL A 102 -6.26 8.37 13.40
C VAL A 102 -5.25 9.49 13.25
N GLU A 103 -4.22 9.45 14.08
CA GLU A 103 -3.08 10.33 13.97
C GLU A 103 -2.21 9.90 12.77
N PRO A 104 -1.69 10.84 11.96
CA PRO A 104 -0.85 10.51 10.80
C PRO A 104 0.34 9.61 11.13
N LEU A 105 0.96 9.80 12.30
CA LEU A 105 2.09 9.00 12.77
C LEU A 105 1.72 7.53 12.96
N GLU A 106 0.47 7.24 13.35
CA GLU A 106 0.04 5.86 13.54
C GLU A 106 -0.02 5.13 12.20
N ILE A 107 -0.37 5.80 11.11
CA ILE A 107 -0.53 5.20 9.78
C ILE A 107 0.62 5.49 8.82
N ALA A 108 1.73 6.04 9.31
CA ALA A 108 2.90 6.32 8.49
C ALA A 108 3.36 5.09 7.70
N ASP A 109 3.30 3.89 8.30
CA ASP A 109 3.64 2.63 7.64
C ASP A 109 2.75 2.31 6.42
N LEU A 110 1.46 2.64 6.51
CA LEU A 110 0.52 2.50 5.39
C LEU A 110 0.79 3.54 4.30
N ILE A 111 1.07 4.78 4.69
CA ILE A 111 1.35 5.88 3.76
C ILE A 111 2.64 5.60 2.99
N ASP A 112 3.71 5.17 3.67
CA ASP A 112 4.98 4.81 3.04
C ASP A 112 4.81 3.64 2.05
N PHE A 113 4.00 2.63 2.41
CA PHE A 113 3.66 1.53 1.52
C PHE A 113 2.99 2.02 0.22
N PHE A 114 2.05 2.96 0.30
CA PHE A 114 1.39 3.54 -0.87
C PHE A 114 2.31 4.42 -1.72
N HIS A 115 3.26 5.10 -1.09
CA HIS A 115 4.30 5.81 -1.83
C HIS A 115 5.25 4.85 -2.56
N HIS A 116 5.46 3.65 -2.02
CA HIS A 116 6.38 2.68 -2.61
C HIS A 116 5.74 1.87 -3.75
N ILE A 117 4.50 1.41 -3.57
CA ILE A 117 3.77 0.56 -4.54
C ILE A 117 3.55 1.26 -5.89
N ILE A 118 3.49 2.59 -5.92
CA ILE A 118 3.30 3.37 -7.15
C ILE A 118 4.47 3.20 -8.13
N HIS A 119 5.66 2.88 -7.60
CA HIS A 119 6.86 2.64 -8.39
C HIS A 119 7.00 1.20 -8.82
N TYR A 120 6.29 0.25 -8.20
CA TYR A 120 6.35 -1.18 -8.56
C TYR A 120 6.06 -1.44 -10.02
N GLU A 121 5.22 -0.62 -10.63
CA GLU A 121 4.99 -0.66 -12.06
C GLU A 121 5.51 0.61 -12.74
N GLY A 122 6.80 0.59 -13.02
CA GLY A 122 7.48 1.63 -13.79
C GLY A 122 7.14 1.58 -15.29
N GLN A 123 7.15 2.75 -15.94
CA GLN A 123 7.22 2.82 -17.40
C GLN A 123 8.55 2.21 -17.86
N GLY A 124 8.50 1.05 -18.52
CA GLY A 124 9.66 0.44 -19.19
C GLY A 124 10.17 -0.90 -18.63
N GLY A 125 9.50 -1.51 -17.64
CA GLY A 125 9.88 -2.82 -17.08
C GLY A 125 10.12 -2.78 -15.57
N PRO A 126 10.99 -3.64 -15.01
CA PRO A 126 11.28 -3.67 -13.56
C PRO A 126 11.65 -2.29 -13.02
N VAL A 127 11.22 -1.98 -11.79
CA VAL A 127 11.43 -0.69 -11.13
C VAL A 127 12.92 -0.31 -11.13
N GLN A 128 13.22 0.84 -11.72
CA GLN A 128 14.50 1.51 -11.62
C GLN A 128 14.33 2.82 -10.83
N ALA A 129 15.44 3.36 -10.31
CA ALA A 129 15.42 4.57 -9.50
C ALA A 129 14.82 5.80 -10.22
N ASN A 130 14.77 5.79 -11.56
CA ASN A 130 14.21 6.84 -12.40
C ASN A 130 12.87 6.43 -13.06
N SER A 131 12.29 5.29 -12.68
CA SER A 131 11.05 4.80 -13.26
C SER A 131 9.89 5.70 -12.89
N LYS A 132 9.26 6.26 -13.92
CA LYS A 132 7.99 6.99 -13.75
C LYS A 132 6.86 6.00 -13.51
N PRO A 133 5.97 6.27 -12.54
CA PRO A 133 4.76 5.49 -12.39
C PRO A 133 3.93 5.47 -13.67
N ARG A 134 3.24 4.36 -13.94
CA ARG A 134 2.27 4.32 -15.04
C ARG A 134 1.08 5.27 -14.76
N PRO A 135 0.56 5.99 -15.76
CA PRO A 135 -0.62 6.83 -15.63
C PRO A 135 -1.86 6.09 -15.10
N GLU A 136 -2.02 4.82 -15.47
CA GLU A 136 -3.14 3.99 -15.01
C GLU A 136 -3.06 3.72 -13.51
N VAL A 137 -1.87 3.42 -12.98
CA VAL A 137 -1.63 3.23 -11.54
C VAL A 137 -1.94 4.52 -10.78
N LEU A 138 -1.45 5.66 -11.28
CA LEU A 138 -1.73 6.99 -10.76
C LEU A 138 -3.24 7.32 -10.76
N SER A 139 -3.98 6.90 -11.79
CA SER A 139 -5.44 7.06 -11.85
C SER A 139 -6.17 6.24 -10.77
N LEU A 140 -5.70 5.03 -10.44
CA LEU A 140 -6.26 4.23 -9.35
C LEU A 140 -6.13 4.96 -8.01
N PHE A 141 -4.96 5.53 -7.73
CA PHE A 141 -4.71 6.34 -6.55
C PHE A 141 -5.59 7.59 -6.50
N GLY A 142 -5.73 8.31 -7.61
CA GLY A 142 -6.60 9.48 -7.70
C GLY A 142 -8.05 9.16 -7.32
N ARG A 143 -8.63 8.10 -7.92
CA ARG A 143 -10.00 7.65 -7.62
C ARG A 143 -10.18 7.23 -6.16
N ALA A 144 -9.19 6.53 -5.60
CA ALA A 144 -9.23 6.15 -4.19
C ALA A 144 -9.18 7.38 -3.28
N ALA A 145 -8.28 8.32 -3.56
CA ALA A 145 -8.11 9.55 -2.79
C ALA A 145 -9.38 10.42 -2.75
N GLU A 146 -10.13 10.48 -3.85
CA GLU A 146 -11.43 11.17 -3.90
C GLU A 146 -12.50 10.55 -2.97
N SER A 147 -12.37 9.27 -2.63
CA SER A 147 -13.29 8.55 -1.76
C SER A 147 -12.90 8.60 -0.28
N LEU A 148 -11.67 9.04 0.02
CA LEU A 148 -11.14 9.17 1.37
C LEU A 148 -11.63 10.44 2.05
N ARG A 149 -11.69 10.41 3.38
CA ARG A 149 -11.94 11.60 4.19
C ARG A 149 -10.80 12.64 4.05
N PRO A 150 -11.06 13.95 4.26
CA PRO A 150 -10.09 15.01 3.98
C PRO A 150 -8.75 14.91 4.72
N ASP A 151 -8.75 14.49 5.98
CA ASP A 151 -7.54 14.35 6.81
C ASP A 151 -6.57 13.30 6.25
N ILE A 152 -7.10 12.23 5.66
CA ILE A 152 -6.31 11.16 5.02
C ILE A 152 -5.98 11.51 3.57
N GLN A 153 -6.90 12.17 2.85
CA GLN A 153 -6.68 12.61 1.48
C GLN A 153 -5.45 13.53 1.38
N HIS A 154 -5.26 14.42 2.37
CA HIS A 154 -4.08 15.29 2.44
C HIS A 154 -2.76 14.50 2.51
N LEU A 155 -2.74 13.35 3.21
CA LEU A 155 -1.54 12.51 3.35
C LEU A 155 -1.13 11.83 2.04
N LEU A 156 -2.08 11.65 1.12
CA LEU A 156 -1.84 11.07 -0.21
C LEU A 156 -1.78 12.13 -1.32
N PHE A 157 -1.84 13.42 -0.99
CA PHE A 157 -1.93 14.51 -1.96
C PHE A 157 -0.75 14.54 -2.94
N HIS A 158 0.40 13.97 -2.56
CA HIS A 158 1.59 13.89 -3.40
C HIS A 158 1.53 12.77 -4.47
N LEU A 159 0.57 11.85 -4.36
CA LEU A 159 0.35 10.73 -5.29
C LEU A 159 -0.65 11.07 -6.40
N LYS A 160 -0.77 12.36 -6.74
CA LYS A 160 -1.75 12.86 -7.71
C LYS A 160 -1.60 12.22 -9.09
N PRO A 161 -2.70 12.12 -9.85
CA PRO A 161 -2.73 11.47 -11.15
C PRO A 161 -1.88 12.17 -12.23
N ASP A 162 -1.46 13.41 -12.00
CA ASP A 162 -0.61 14.13 -12.94
C ASP A 162 0.85 13.68 -12.80
N THR A 163 1.33 13.01 -13.85
CA THR A 163 2.72 12.57 -14.03
C THR A 163 3.74 13.70 -13.96
N ASN A 164 3.33 14.96 -14.13
CA ASN A 164 4.18 16.15 -14.00
C ASN A 164 4.16 16.76 -12.58
N SER A 165 3.17 16.40 -11.76
CA SER A 165 3.00 16.90 -10.39
C SER A 165 3.56 15.96 -9.32
N SER A 166 3.87 14.71 -9.70
CA SER A 166 4.51 13.75 -8.80
C SER A 166 5.83 14.33 -8.32
N ILE A 167 6.02 14.40 -6.99
CA ILE A 167 7.19 15.00 -6.31
C ILE A 167 8.52 14.46 -6.86
N TYR A 168 8.52 13.27 -7.45
CA TYR A 168 9.72 12.58 -7.89
C TYR A 168 10.02 12.72 -9.39
N ALA A 169 9.18 13.42 -10.17
CA ALA A 169 9.47 13.73 -11.58
C ALA A 169 10.57 14.79 -11.75
N ALA A 170 11.01 15.45 -10.66
CA ALA A 170 11.91 16.60 -10.68
C ALA A 170 13.40 16.27 -10.46
N THR A 171 13.83 15.02 -10.44
CA THR A 171 15.28 14.70 -10.37
C THR A 171 15.92 14.63 -11.75
N HIS A 172 15.85 15.71 -12.52
CA HIS A 172 16.91 16.10 -13.45
C HIS A 172 16.85 17.63 -13.59
N PRO A 173 17.82 18.39 -13.05
CA PRO A 173 18.10 19.69 -13.63
C PRO A 173 18.45 19.41 -15.09
N LYS A 174 17.67 19.94 -16.04
CA LYS A 174 18.15 20.06 -17.42
C LYS A 174 19.45 20.84 -17.32
N LEU A 175 20.58 20.16 -17.47
CA LEU A 175 21.86 20.80 -17.71
C LEU A 175 21.67 21.58 -19.00
N VAL A 176 21.38 22.87 -18.86
CA VAL A 176 21.42 23.82 -19.97
C VAL A 176 22.88 23.82 -20.40
N GLN A 177 23.20 23.07 -21.46
CA GLN A 177 24.43 23.27 -22.19
C GLN A 177 24.34 24.67 -22.79
N ASN A 178 24.93 25.65 -22.10
CA ASN A 178 25.27 26.91 -22.72
C ASN A 178 26.24 26.59 -23.86
N ALA A 179 25.74 26.67 -25.10
CA ALA A 179 26.59 26.76 -26.27
C ALA A 179 27.25 28.15 -26.24
N SER A 180 28.58 28.13 -26.37
CA SER A 180 29.49 29.27 -26.46
C SER A 180 29.14 30.24 -27.58
#